data_AF-A0A3C0A5U9-F1
#
_entry.id   AF-A0A3C0A5U9-F1
#
_cell.length_a   1.000
_cell.length_b   1.000
_cell.length_c   1.000
_cell.angle_alpha   90.00
_cell.angle_beta   90.00
_cell.angle_gamma   90.00
#
_symmetry.space_group_name_H-M   'P 1'
#
loop_
_entity.id
_entity.type
_entity.pdbx_description
1 polymer ?
#
loop_
_entity_poly.entity_id
_entity_poly.type
_entity_poly.pdbx_seq_one_letter_code
_entity_poly.pdbx_strand_id
1 'polypeptide(L)'
;MQETATQIIEDTTPLFTNDTIVFGILMVALGFIFYTSSKKQGPWKAFYSIVPALFIAYFIPALLTTTGVIAPEWTSVSPTGEATSGKTSLYYVASRYLLPAALVLMTLSID
;
A
#
# COMPACT_ATOMS: atom_id res chain seq x y z
N MET A 1 -13.88 41.74 11.28
CA MET A 1 -13.54 40.68 10.31
C MET A 1 -12.99 39.51 11.09
N GLN A 2 -13.92 38.70 11.61
CA GLN A 2 -13.66 37.63 12.57
C GLN A 2 -14.20 36.36 11.93
N GLU A 3 -13.43 35.78 11.03
CA GLU A 3 -13.74 34.52 10.34
C GLU A 3 -12.48 34.01 9.62
N THR A 4 -11.38 33.85 10.37
CA THR A 4 -10.30 32.98 9.93
C THR A 4 -10.77 31.57 10.25
N ALA A 5 -11.28 30.89 9.24
CA ALA A 5 -11.75 29.52 9.30
C ALA A 5 -10.76 28.65 10.09
N THR A 6 -11.17 28.21 11.28
CA THR A 6 -10.60 27.04 11.94
C THR A 6 -10.84 25.89 10.98
N GLN A 7 -9.86 25.58 10.13
CA GLN A 7 -9.85 24.28 9.48
C GLN A 7 -9.83 23.27 10.62
N ILE A 8 -10.91 22.49 10.73
CA ILE A 8 -10.89 21.29 11.56
C ILE A 8 -9.94 20.36 10.82
N ILE A 9 -8.67 20.41 11.19
CA ILE A 9 -7.66 19.53 10.61
C ILE A 9 -7.98 18.14 11.15
N GLU A 10 -8.46 17.27 10.28
CA GLU A 10 -8.76 15.89 10.60
C GLU A 10 -7.45 15.12 10.76
N ASP A 11 -7.26 14.48 11.92
CA ASP A 11 -6.12 13.59 12.14
C ASP A 11 -6.37 12.28 11.40
N THR A 12 -5.51 12.00 10.42
CA THR A 12 -5.59 10.81 9.56
C THR A 12 -4.42 9.86 9.79
N THR A 13 -3.77 9.94 10.96
CA THR A 13 -2.58 9.14 11.28
C THR A 13 -2.89 7.65 11.20
N PRO A 14 -2.21 6.88 10.33
CA PRO A 14 -2.42 5.44 10.22
C PRO A 14 -1.82 4.70 11.40
N LEU A 15 -2.24 3.45 11.60
CA LEU A 15 -1.71 2.58 12.64
C LEU A 15 -0.19 2.36 12.50
N PHE A 16 0.30 2.24 11.27
CA PHE A 16 1.72 2.10 10.97
C PHE A 16 2.24 3.26 10.12
N THR A 17 3.20 4.00 10.66
CA THR A 17 3.90 5.10 9.99
C THR A 17 5.34 4.75 9.59
N ASN A 18 5.86 3.61 10.08
CA ASN A 18 7.20 3.15 9.75
C ASN A 18 7.22 2.46 8.38
N ASP A 19 7.94 3.08 7.43
CA ASP A 19 8.05 2.59 6.04
C ASP A 19 8.49 1.13 5.93
N THR A 20 9.39 0.66 6.80
CA THR A 20 9.85 -0.74 6.78
C THR A 20 8.72 -1.71 7.14
N ILE A 21 7.88 -1.36 8.12
CA ILE A 21 6.74 -2.19 8.53
C ILE A 21 5.69 -2.19 7.42
N VAL A 22 5.34 -1.01 6.89
CA VAL A 22 4.38 -0.88 5.79
C VAL A 22 4.84 -1.66 4.57
N PHE A 23 6.13 -1.57 4.21
CA PHE A 23 6.71 -2.37 3.13
C PHE A 23 6.58 -3.87 3.39
N GLY A 24 6.93 -4.33 4.60
CA GLY A 24 6.84 -5.73 4.98
C GLY A 24 5.42 -6.29 4.85
N ILE A 25 4.42 -5.54 5.33
CA ILE A 25 3.00 -5.92 5.20
C ILE A 25 2.61 -6.06 3.73
N LEU A 26 2.96 -5.07 2.90
CA LEU A 26 2.65 -5.08 1.47
C LEU A 26 3.36 -6.23 0.74
N MET A 27 4.62 -6.51 1.06
CA MET A 27 5.39 -7.61 0.46
C MET A 27 4.86 -8.97 0.88
N VAL A 28 4.45 -9.15 2.14
CA VAL A 28 3.80 -10.39 2.62
C VAL A 28 2.47 -10.59 1.91
N ALA A 29 1.65 -9.54 1.77
CA ALA A 29 0.39 -9.61 1.04
C ALA A 29 0.63 -10.00 -0.43
N LEU A 30 1.58 -9.34 -1.10
CA LEU A 30 1.90 -9.62 -2.50
C LEU A 30 2.43 -11.05 -2.70
N GLY A 31 3.34 -11.49 -1.82
CA GLY A 31 3.88 -12.85 -1.82
C GLY A 31 2.79 -13.89 -1.60
N PHE A 32 1.87 -13.66 -0.66
CA PHE A 32 0.73 -14.54 -0.41
C PHE A 32 -0.20 -14.64 -1.63
N ILE A 33 -0.52 -13.51 -2.26
CA ILE A 33 -1.39 -13.46 -3.45
C ILE A 33 -0.78 -14.23 -4.61
N PHE A 34 0.47 -13.96 -4.97
CA PHE A 34 1.12 -14.66 -6.08
C PHE A 34 1.37 -16.14 -5.77
N TYR A 35 1.74 -16.47 -4.52
CA TYR A 35 1.89 -17.86 -4.09
C TYR A 35 0.58 -18.64 -4.24
N THR A 36 -0.53 -18.10 -3.73
CA THR A 36 -1.85 -18.76 -3.84
C THR A 36 -2.35 -18.80 -5.28
N SER A 37 -2.07 -17.77 -6.09
CA SER A 37 -2.40 -17.73 -7.52
C SER A 37 -1.61 -18.73 -8.36
N SER A 38 -0.38 -19.07 -7.98
CA SER A 38 0.44 -20.07 -8.68
C SER A 38 -0.03 -21.52 -8.47
N LYS A 39 -0.93 -21.77 -7.50
CA LYS A 39 -1.41 -23.12 -7.19
C LYS A 39 -2.31 -23.65 -8.31
N LYS A 40 -1.89 -24.76 -8.92
CA LYS A 40 -2.58 -25.40 -10.05
C LYS A 40 -3.80 -26.25 -9.66
N GLN A 41 -4.05 -26.46 -8.37
CA GLN A 41 -5.10 -27.35 -7.85
C GLN A 41 -5.70 -26.80 -6.54
N GLY A 42 -6.96 -27.16 -6.25
CA GLY A 42 -7.67 -26.77 -5.02
C GLY A 42 -8.52 -25.49 -5.15
N PRO A 43 -9.04 -24.97 -4.02
CA PRO A 43 -10.00 -23.86 -4.01
C PRO A 43 -9.43 -22.55 -4.56
N TRP A 44 -8.12 -22.34 -4.42
CA TRP A 44 -7.42 -21.14 -4.93
C TRP A 44 -7.47 -21.04 -6.46
N LYS A 45 -7.42 -22.16 -7.20
CA LYS A 45 -7.56 -22.15 -8.66
C LYS A 45 -8.94 -21.64 -9.08
N ALA A 46 -10.00 -22.09 -8.41
CA ALA A 46 -11.36 -21.65 -8.70
C ALA A 46 -11.56 -20.17 -8.36
N PHE A 47 -11.02 -19.72 -7.23
CA PHE A 47 -11.07 -18.31 -6.83
C PHE A 47 -10.35 -17.39 -7.83
N TYR A 48 -9.10 -17.71 -8.19
CA TYR A 48 -8.31 -16.90 -9.13
C TYR A 48 -8.78 -17.03 -10.60
N SER A 49 -9.64 -18.01 -10.90
CA SER A 49 -10.34 -18.09 -12.19
C SER A 49 -11.48 -17.07 -12.31
N ILE A 50 -12.03 -16.61 -11.18
CA ILE A 50 -13.10 -15.59 -11.15
C ILE A 50 -12.48 -14.21 -10.95
N VAL A 51 -11.52 -14.09 -10.03
CA VAL A 51 -10.88 -12.82 -9.69
C VAL A 51 -9.39 -12.88 -10.02
N PRO A 52 -8.89 -12.08 -10.98
CA PRO A 52 -7.48 -12.07 -11.35
C PRO A 52 -6.59 -11.70 -10.15
N ALA A 53 -5.39 -12.29 -10.08
CA ALA A 53 -4.44 -12.00 -9.00
C ALA A 53 -4.08 -10.50 -8.89
N LEU A 54 -3.97 -9.81 -10.02
CA LEU A 54 -3.68 -8.38 -10.07
C LEU A 54 -4.77 -7.53 -9.40
N PHE A 55 -6.04 -7.94 -9.51
CA PHE A 55 -7.14 -7.24 -8.85
C PHE A 55 -6.99 -7.33 -7.33
N ILE A 56 -6.68 -8.52 -6.81
CA ILE A 56 -6.45 -8.73 -5.36
C ILE A 56 -5.21 -7.96 -4.89
N ALA A 57 -4.15 -7.93 -5.72
CA ALA A 57 -2.93 -7.19 -5.43
C ALA A 57 -3.14 -5.67 -5.32
N TYR A 58 -4.19 -5.12 -5.95
CA TYR A 58 -4.61 -3.73 -5.74
C TYR A 58 -5.63 -3.59 -4.60
N PHE A 59 -6.56 -4.54 -4.48
CA PHE A 59 -7.65 -4.49 -3.51
C PHE A 59 -7.19 -4.59 -2.06
N ILE A 60 -6.25 -5.49 -1.75
CA ILE A 60 -5.77 -5.66 -0.37
C ILE A 60 -5.06 -4.39 0.15
N PRO A 61 -4.10 -3.79 -0.58
CA PRO A 61 -3.51 -2.51 -0.16
C PRO A 61 -4.54 -1.38 -0.03
N ALA A 62 -5.54 -1.33 -0.93
CA ALA A 62 -6.62 -0.35 -0.83
C ALA A 62 -7.44 -0.53 0.46
N LEU A 63 -7.80 -1.77 0.81
CA LEU A 63 -8.51 -2.07 2.06
C LEU A 63 -7.69 -1.70 3.30
N LEU A 64 -6.40 -1.99 3.31
CA LEU A 64 -5.49 -1.59 4.40
C LEU A 64 -5.40 -0.07 4.53
N THR A 65 -5.50 0.66 3.42
CA THR A 65 -5.50 2.12 3.43
C THR A 65 -6.84 2.66 3.95
N THR A 66 -7.97 2.15 3.44
CA THR A 66 -9.31 2.58 3.86
C THR A 66 -9.59 2.27 5.33
N THR A 67 -9.03 1.19 5.88
CA THR A 67 -9.16 0.84 7.30
C THR A 67 -8.19 1.60 8.21
N GLY A 68 -7.33 2.45 7.65
CA GLY A 68 -6.34 3.24 8.41
C GLY A 68 -5.16 2.43 8.93
N VAL A 69 -4.93 1.21 8.43
CA VAL A 69 -3.78 0.38 8.85
C VAL A 69 -2.48 0.98 8.32
N ILE A 70 -2.49 1.42 7.07
CA ILE A 70 -1.37 2.09 6.40
C ILE A 70 -1.90 3.32 5.67
N ALA A 71 -1.06 4.31 5.40
CA ALA A 71 -1.43 5.41 4.52
C ALA A 71 -0.20 5.88 3.72
N PRO A 72 -0.37 6.28 2.43
CA PRO A 72 0.71 6.86 1.66
C PRO A 72 1.07 8.26 2.15
N GLU A 73 0.09 8.99 2.65
CA GLU A 73 0.20 10.33 3.22
C GLU A 73 -0.83 10.47 4.33
N TRP A 74 -0.49 11.21 5.38
CA TRP A 74 -1.37 11.44 6.52
C TRP A 74 -1.06 12.79 7.18
N THR A 75 -2.00 13.29 7.95
CA THR A 75 -1.82 14.50 8.75
C THR A 75 -2.00 14.15 10.22
N SER A 76 -1.01 14.48 11.05
CA SER A 76 -1.07 14.30 12.50
C SER A 76 -1.27 15.66 13.18
N VAL A 77 -2.21 15.72 14.11
CA VAL A 77 -2.53 16.96 14.84
C VAL A 77 -2.01 16.84 16.27
N SER A 78 -1.11 17.74 16.65
CA SER A 78 -0.56 17.81 18.00
C SER A 78 -1.59 18.35 19.01
N PRO A 79 -1.43 18.08 20.32
CA PRO A 79 -2.29 18.64 21.37
C PRO A 79 -2.32 20.18 21.42
N THR A 80 -1.33 20.84 20.80
CA THR A 80 -1.22 22.30 20.66
C THR A 80 -1.93 22.84 19.41
N GLY A 81 -2.54 21.97 18.61
CA GLY A 81 -3.30 22.32 17.40
C GLY A 81 -2.45 22.48 16.13
N GLU A 82 -1.16 22.13 16.18
CA GLU A 82 -0.28 22.16 15.00
C GLU A 82 -0.44 20.87 14.18
N ALA A 83 -0.65 21.02 12.87
CA ALA A 83 -0.78 19.93 11.92
C ALA A 83 0.52 19.67 11.18
N THR A 84 0.94 18.40 11.16
CA THR A 84 2.15 17.96 10.43
C THR A 84 1.77 16.89 9.41
N SER A 85 2.15 17.10 8.15
CA SER A 85 1.96 16.10 7.08
C SER A 85 3.09 15.08 7.08
N GLY A 86 2.75 13.80 7.26
CA GLY A 86 3.62 12.65 7.04
C GLY A 86 3.39 12.02 5.67
N LYS A 87 4.44 11.41 5.11
CA LYS A 87 4.35 10.65 3.85
C LYS A 87 5.31 9.48 3.84
N THR A 88 4.94 8.42 3.13
CA THR A 88 5.78 7.24 2.95
C THR A 88 6.80 7.42 1.84
N SER A 89 7.99 6.83 1.99
CA SER A 89 8.99 6.74 0.91
C SER A 89 8.74 5.55 -0.04
N LEU A 90 7.72 4.72 0.19
CA LEU A 90 7.53 3.49 -0.57
C LEU A 90 7.27 3.69 -2.06
N TYR A 91 6.56 4.75 -2.44
CA TYR A 91 6.39 5.09 -3.86
C TYR A 91 7.74 5.39 -4.54
N TYR A 92 8.63 6.09 -3.84
CA TYR A 92 9.98 6.36 -4.32
C TYR A 92 10.77 5.06 -4.50
N VAL A 93 10.70 4.15 -3.53
CA VAL A 93 11.41 2.87 -3.59
C VAL A 93 10.85 1.99 -4.72
N ALA A 94 9.53 1.87 -4.81
CA ALA A 94 8.86 1.06 -5.82
C ALA A 94 9.16 1.56 -7.23
N SER A 95 9.05 2.86 -7.49
CA SER A 95 9.24 3.41 -8.83
C SER A 95 10.70 3.44 -9.29
N ARG A 96 11.66 3.64 -8.37
CA ARG A 96 13.08 3.86 -8.74
C ARG A 96 13.99 2.66 -8.57
N TYR A 97 13.59 1.67 -7.77
CA TYR A 97 14.40 0.46 -7.57
C TYR A 97 13.67 -0.79 -7.99
N LEU A 98 12.41 -0.97 -7.56
CA LEU A 98 11.66 -2.21 -7.85
C LEU A 98 11.17 -2.27 -9.30
N LEU A 99 10.62 -1.18 -9.83
CA LEU A 99 10.08 -1.14 -11.19
C LEU A 99 11.18 -1.35 -12.25
N PRO A 100 12.35 -0.68 -12.20
CA PRO A 100 13.44 -0.96 -13.15
C PRO A 100 13.95 -2.40 -13.04
N ALA A 101 14.10 -2.93 -11.83
CA ALA A 101 14.53 -4.32 -11.63
C ALA A 101 13.51 -5.32 -12.21
N ALA A 102 12.21 -5.07 -12.04
CA ALA A 102 11.15 -5.89 -12.61
C ALA A 102 11.16 -5.89 -14.13
N LEU A 103 11.41 -4.74 -14.78
CA LEU A 103 11.54 -4.65 -16.23
C LEU A 103 12.73 -5.45 -16.75
N VAL A 104 13.90 -5.35 -16.08
CA VAL A 104 15.08 -6.16 -16.44
C VAL A 104 14.77 -7.65 -16.28
N LEU A 105 14.19 -8.06 -15.15
CA LEU A 105 13.83 -9.46 -14.91
C LEU A 105 12.82 -9.98 -15.95
N MET A 106 11.85 -9.15 -16.35
CA MET A 106 10.90 -9.47 -17.42
C MET A 106 11.62 -9.73 -18.74
N THR A 107 12.60 -8.90 -19.12
CA THR A 107 13.37 -9.14 -20.35
C THR A 107 14.21 -10.42 -20.30
N LEU A 108 14.76 -10.78 -19.13
CA LEU A 108 15.51 -12.04 -18.95
C LEU A 108 14.60 -13.27 -18.96
N SER A 109 13.31 -13.13 -18.64
CA SER A 109 12.34 -14.23 -18.59
C SER A 109 11.70 -14.56 -19.94
N ILE A 110 12.12 -13.89 -21.03
CA ILE A 110 11.59 -14.04 -22.40
C ILE A 110 12.32 -15.15 -23.19
N ASP A 111 13.30 -15.83 -22.58
CA ASP A 111 13.81 -17.12 -23.09
C ASP A 111 12.71 -18.20 -23.06
#